data_AF-A0A3L7R2Q9-F1
#
_entry.id   AF-A0A3L7R2Q9-F1
#
_cell.length_a   1.000
_cell.length_b   1.000
_cell.length_c   1.000
_cell.angle_alpha   90.00
_cell.angle_beta   90.00
_cell.angle_gamma   90.00
#
_symmetry.space_group_name_H-M   'P 1'
#
loop_
_entity.id
_entity.type
_entity.pdbx_description
1 polymer ?
#
loop_
_entity_poly.entity_id
_entity_poly.type
_entity_poly.pdbx_seq_one_letter_code
_entity_poly.pdbx_strand_id
1 'polypeptide(L)'
;MTGSTPLQSMGAQPRHLAMTAPTARLAKDAREGKPEALAFEAAVRLVSDAFIKPILEQMRSSSTLNKPFAASNAEKTFRPMLDGEFSDRIARSGNFDLVGAVQKSLLSKAFNRQMSAPPQPSTEVKG
;
A
#
# COMPACT_ATOMS: atom_id res chain seq x y z
N MET A 1 -28.07 -50.00 -32.68
CA MET A 1 -27.67 -49.45 -31.37
C MET A 1 -26.24 -48.98 -31.47
N THR A 2 -26.00 -47.66 -31.40
CA THR A 2 -24.79 -46.98 -30.87
C THR A 2 -24.90 -45.51 -31.26
N GLY A 3 -25.53 -44.71 -30.38
CA GLY A 3 -25.47 -43.26 -30.46
C GLY A 3 -24.15 -42.79 -29.85
N SER A 4 -23.30 -42.16 -30.66
CA SER A 4 -22.07 -41.51 -30.19
C SER A 4 -22.37 -40.03 -29.96
N THR A 5 -22.53 -39.67 -28.69
CA THR A 5 -22.66 -38.28 -28.23
C THR A 5 -21.31 -37.58 -28.38
N PRO A 6 -21.19 -36.47 -29.13
CA PRO A 6 -19.98 -35.66 -29.05
C PRO A 6 -19.97 -34.92 -27.70
N LEU A 7 -18.92 -35.16 -26.92
CA LEU A 7 -18.63 -34.45 -25.69
C LEU A 7 -18.62 -32.95 -25.97
N GLN A 8 -19.54 -32.25 -25.31
CA GLN A 8 -19.67 -30.81 -25.37
C GLN A 8 -18.39 -30.18 -24.82
N SER A 9 -17.63 -29.51 -25.69
CA SER A 9 -16.45 -28.71 -25.38
C SER A 9 -16.81 -27.66 -24.34
N MET A 10 -16.53 -27.98 -23.07
CA MET A 10 -16.70 -27.08 -21.95
C MET A 10 -15.72 -25.92 -22.13
N GLY A 11 -16.27 -24.76 -22.49
CA GLY A 11 -15.51 -23.53 -22.66
C GLY A 11 -14.68 -23.27 -21.41
N ALA A 12 -13.36 -23.24 -21.57
CA ALA A 12 -12.45 -22.72 -20.58
C ALA A 12 -12.77 -21.24 -20.38
N GLN A 13 -13.60 -20.95 -19.37
CA GLN A 13 -13.78 -19.61 -18.85
C GLN A 13 -12.53 -19.28 -18.01
N PRO A 14 -11.66 -18.34 -18.40
CA PRO A 14 -10.64 -17.82 -17.51
C PRO A 14 -11.32 -16.90 -16.48
N ARG A 15 -11.91 -17.48 -15.44
CA ARG A 15 -12.25 -16.73 -14.22
C ARG A 15 -10.99 -16.70 -13.35
N HIS A 16 -10.68 -15.53 -12.79
CA HIS A 16 -9.61 -15.25 -11.79
C HIS A 16 -8.30 -14.59 -12.26
N LEU A 17 -8.34 -13.60 -13.15
CA LEU A 17 -7.18 -12.72 -13.38
C LEU A 17 -7.49 -11.22 -13.29
N ALA A 18 -8.38 -10.82 -12.37
CA ALA A 18 -8.79 -9.42 -12.20
C ALA A 18 -8.61 -8.87 -10.76
N MET A 19 -7.76 -9.46 -9.91
CA MET A 19 -7.62 -9.00 -8.52
C MET A 19 -6.36 -8.16 -8.22
N THR A 20 -5.43 -8.02 -9.18
CA THR A 20 -4.19 -7.22 -9.01
C THR A 20 -4.18 -5.90 -9.79
N ALA A 21 -5.24 -5.62 -10.55
CA ALA A 21 -5.36 -4.43 -11.38
C ALA A 21 -5.45 -3.06 -10.65
N PRO A 22 -6.07 -2.93 -9.45
CA PRO A 22 -6.25 -1.61 -8.84
C PRO A 22 -4.91 -1.00 -8.38
N THR A 23 -3.99 -1.82 -7.87
CA THR A 23 -2.70 -1.36 -7.35
C THR A 23 -1.75 -0.89 -8.46
N ALA A 24 -1.77 -1.57 -9.62
CA ALA A 24 -0.90 -1.20 -10.75
C ALA A 24 -1.28 0.17 -11.34
N ARG A 25 -2.58 0.49 -11.40
CA ARG A 25 -3.07 1.80 -11.84
C ARG A 25 -2.71 2.89 -10.84
N LEU A 26 -2.93 2.64 -9.55
CA LEU A 26 -2.60 3.60 -8.49
C LEU A 26 -1.10 3.91 -8.43
N ALA A 27 -0.25 2.89 -8.60
CA ALA A 27 1.20 3.07 -8.67
C ALA A 27 1.64 3.88 -9.90
N LYS A 28 0.98 3.67 -11.05
CA LYS A 28 1.20 4.49 -12.25
C LYS A 28 0.76 5.94 -12.00
N ASP A 29 -0.42 6.15 -11.44
CA ASP A 29 -0.98 7.45 -11.12
C ASP A 29 -0.10 8.23 -10.14
N ALA A 30 0.48 7.56 -9.15
CA ALA A 30 1.45 8.15 -8.23
C ALA A 30 2.74 8.59 -8.96
N ARG A 31 3.24 7.78 -9.90
CA ARG A 31 4.41 8.14 -10.74
C ARG A 31 4.12 9.30 -11.69
N GLU A 32 2.88 9.42 -12.16
CA GLU A 32 2.38 10.55 -12.94
C GLU A 32 2.11 11.80 -12.09
N GLY A 33 2.29 11.72 -10.76
CA GLY A 33 2.16 12.84 -9.85
C GLY A 33 0.71 13.20 -9.49
N LYS A 34 -0.25 12.30 -9.71
CA LYS A 34 -1.66 12.57 -9.36
C LYS A 34 -1.80 12.72 -7.84
N PRO A 35 -2.40 13.82 -7.35
CA PRO A 35 -2.40 14.15 -5.93
C PRO A 35 -3.13 13.09 -5.09
N GLU A 36 -4.18 12.47 -5.61
CA GLU A 36 -4.94 11.42 -4.92
C GLU A 36 -4.11 10.16 -4.70
N ALA A 37 -3.35 9.75 -5.71
CA ALA A 37 -2.49 8.58 -5.64
C ALA A 37 -1.28 8.83 -4.73
N LEU A 38 -0.68 10.02 -4.82
CA LEU A 38 0.40 10.43 -3.91
C LEU A 38 -0.07 10.50 -2.44
N ALA A 39 -1.25 11.06 -2.20
CA ALA A 39 -1.83 11.13 -0.85
C ALA A 39 -2.15 9.74 -0.30
N PHE A 40 -2.62 8.80 -1.14
CA PHE A 40 -2.85 7.42 -0.73
C PHE A 40 -1.54 6.72 -0.33
N GLU A 41 -0.51 6.81 -1.17
CA GLU A 41 0.80 6.21 -0.91
C GLU A 41 1.43 6.78 0.37
N ALA A 42 1.34 8.09 0.58
CA ALA A 42 1.80 8.75 1.79
C ALA A 42 1.00 8.31 3.04
N ALA A 43 -0.32 8.14 2.91
CA ALA A 43 -1.18 7.66 4.00
C ALA A 43 -0.83 6.23 4.39
N VAL A 44 -0.65 5.32 3.42
CA VAL A 44 -0.22 3.94 3.64
C VAL A 44 1.10 3.92 4.40
N ARG A 45 2.09 4.69 3.95
CA ARG A 45 3.41 4.73 4.57
C ARG A 45 3.33 5.22 6.01
N LEU A 46 2.59 6.31 6.24
CA LEU A 46 2.41 6.90 7.57
C LEU A 46 1.75 5.91 8.53
N VAL A 47 0.67 5.25 8.12
CA VAL A 47 -0.03 4.27 8.94
C VAL A 47 0.84 3.05 9.22
N SER A 48 1.58 2.57 8.22
CA SER A 48 2.49 1.44 8.37
C SER A 48 3.58 1.75 9.40
N ASP A 49 4.22 2.92 9.29
CA ASP A 49 5.34 3.30 10.14
C ASP A 49 4.91 3.71 11.55
N ALA A 50 3.83 4.47 11.68
CA ALA A 50 3.41 5.05 12.96
C ALA A 50 2.49 4.15 13.79
N PHE A 51 1.82 3.17 13.16
CA PHE A 51 0.80 2.36 13.84
C PHE A 51 1.08 0.86 13.77
N ILE A 52 1.26 0.32 12.56
CA ILE A 52 1.33 -1.15 12.38
C ILE A 52 2.69 -1.69 12.85
N LYS A 53 3.80 -1.08 12.44
CA LYS A 53 5.15 -1.52 12.84
C LYS A 53 5.32 -1.60 14.37
N PRO A 54 4.93 -0.58 15.17
CA PRO A 54 5.00 -0.67 16.62
C PRO A 54 4.24 -1.85 17.22
N ILE A 55 3.05 -2.17 16.68
CA ILE A 55 2.24 -3.31 17.14
C ILE A 55 2.97 -4.63 16.87
N LEU A 56 3.52 -4.80 15.65
CA LEU A 56 4.29 -6.00 15.30
C LEU A 56 5.53 -6.18 16.18
N GLU A 57 6.23 -5.08 16.48
CA GLU A 57 7.38 -5.09 17.38
C GLU A 57 6.99 -5.47 18.82
N GLN A 58 5.87 -4.94 19.32
CA GLN A 58 5.34 -5.30 20.64
C GLN A 58 4.94 -6.78 20.72
N MET A 59 4.25 -7.30 19.71
CA MET A 59 3.85 -8.72 19.67
C MET A 59 5.05 -9.65 19.73
N ARG A 60 6.14 -9.31 19.02
CA ARG A 60 7.38 -10.12 19.05
C ARG A 60 8.18 -9.93 20.33
N SER A 61 8.22 -8.72 20.88
CA SER A 61 8.88 -8.45 22.16
C SER A 61 8.20 -9.15 23.32
N SER A 62 6.87 -9.34 23.24
CA SER A 62 6.10 -10.11 24.21
C SER A 62 6.32 -11.63 24.10
N SER A 63 6.89 -12.12 22.99
CA SER A 63 7.21 -13.53 22.83
C SER A 63 8.50 -13.85 23.60
N THR A 64 8.35 -14.38 24.80
CA THR A 64 9.45 -14.92 25.61
C THR A 64 9.91 -16.24 25.01
N LEU A 65 10.60 -16.17 23.87
CA LEU A 65 11.22 -17.34 23.24
C LEU A 65 12.37 -17.82 24.12
N ASN A 66 12.14 -18.94 24.80
CA ASN A 66 13.14 -19.65 25.58
C ASN A 66 14.34 -20.04 24.70
N LYS A 67 15.50 -20.23 25.33
CA LYS A 67 16.86 -20.16 24.76
C LYS A 67 17.28 -21.10 23.60
N PRO A 68 16.47 -21.97 22.96
CA PRO A 68 16.82 -22.51 21.63
C PRO A 68 16.17 -21.80 20.41
N PHE A 69 15.12 -20.99 20.61
CA PHE A 69 14.39 -20.31 19.51
C PHE A 69 14.41 -18.78 19.64
N ALA A 70 15.32 -18.23 20.45
CA ALA A 70 15.51 -16.79 20.54
C ALA A 70 15.98 -16.23 19.18
N ALA A 71 15.59 -14.99 18.89
CA ALA A 71 15.90 -14.35 17.62
C ALA A 71 17.40 -14.42 17.30
N SER A 72 17.73 -15.09 16.21
CA SER A 72 19.11 -15.22 15.74
C SER A 72 19.66 -13.89 15.21
N ASN A 73 20.97 -13.76 15.08
CA ASN A 73 21.58 -12.55 14.50
C ASN A 73 21.06 -12.27 13.08
N ALA A 74 20.83 -13.32 12.28
CA ALA A 74 20.24 -13.18 10.95
C ALA A 74 18.82 -12.62 11.03
N GLU A 75 17.99 -13.15 11.94
CA GLU A 75 16.62 -12.67 12.12
C GLU A 75 16.61 -11.19 12.48
N LYS A 76 17.47 -10.73 13.40
CA LYS A 76 17.55 -9.30 13.79
C LYS A 76 17.86 -8.38 12.60
N THR A 77 18.66 -8.82 11.63
CA THR A 77 18.99 -8.05 10.44
C THR A 77 17.82 -7.98 9.45
N PHE A 78 17.11 -9.09 9.23
CA PHE A 78 16.00 -9.15 8.27
C PHE A 78 14.66 -8.70 8.86
N ARG A 79 14.54 -8.66 10.19
CA ARG A 79 13.30 -8.30 10.91
C ARG A 79 12.69 -6.98 10.45
N PRO A 80 13.45 -5.87 10.39
CA PRO A 80 12.89 -4.58 9.99
C PRO A 80 12.40 -4.56 8.55
N MET A 81 13.02 -5.35 7.66
CA MET A 81 12.59 -5.47 6.26
C MET A 81 11.27 -6.22 6.16
N LEU A 82 11.15 -7.34 6.88
CA LEU A 82 9.92 -8.12 6.95
C LEU A 82 8.78 -7.30 7.57
N ASP A 83 9.06 -6.54 8.63
CA ASP A 83 8.06 -5.64 9.23
C ASP A 83 7.63 -4.54 8.28
N GLY A 84 8.56 -4.02 7.48
CA GLY A 84 8.23 -3.07 6.42
C GLY A 84 7.22 -3.64 5.43
N GLU A 85 7.51 -4.80 4.85
CA GLU A 85 6.65 -5.42 3.84
C GLU A 85 5.28 -5.81 4.42
N PHE A 86 5.26 -6.46 5.58
CA PHE A 86 4.01 -6.85 6.23
C PHE A 86 3.17 -5.63 6.61
N SER A 87 3.78 -4.59 7.16
CA SER A 87 3.04 -3.39 7.55
C SER A 87 2.44 -2.69 6.33
N ASP A 88 3.23 -2.51 5.28
CA ASP A 88 2.75 -1.90 4.02
C ASP A 88 1.62 -2.73 3.41
N ARG A 89 1.70 -4.06 3.48
CA ARG A 89 0.65 -4.97 2.98
C ARG A 89 -0.62 -4.91 3.82
N ILE A 90 -0.51 -4.84 5.14
CA ILE A 90 -1.65 -4.69 6.05
C ILE A 90 -2.33 -3.33 5.81
N ALA A 91 -1.57 -2.23 5.71
CA ALA A 91 -2.12 -0.91 5.44
C ALA A 91 -2.82 -0.82 4.08
N ARG A 92 -2.32 -1.53 3.06
CA ARG A 92 -2.96 -1.60 1.72
C ARG A 92 -4.14 -2.57 1.67
N SER A 93 -4.32 -3.41 2.68
CA SER A 93 -5.47 -4.30 2.73
C SER A 93 -6.75 -3.46 2.81
N GLY A 94 -7.78 -3.85 2.07
CA GLY A 94 -9.00 -3.05 1.88
C GLY A 94 -9.81 -2.76 3.15
N ASN A 95 -9.39 -3.25 4.32
CA ASN A 95 -10.10 -3.11 5.59
C ASN A 95 -9.48 -2.07 6.55
N PHE A 96 -8.55 -1.23 6.08
CA PHE A 96 -7.88 -0.24 6.94
C PHE A 96 -8.44 1.17 6.72
N ASP A 97 -9.62 1.45 7.29
CA ASP A 97 -10.33 2.74 7.15
C ASP A 97 -9.47 3.96 7.55
N LEU A 98 -8.53 3.76 8.47
CA LEU A 98 -7.58 4.79 8.90
C LEU A 98 -6.77 5.36 7.72
N VAL A 99 -6.38 4.52 6.75
CA VAL A 99 -5.64 4.98 5.56
C VAL A 99 -6.50 5.96 4.75
N GLY A 100 -7.79 5.65 4.57
CA GLY A 100 -8.71 6.54 3.87
C GLY A 100 -8.93 7.88 4.60
N ALA A 101 -9.02 7.85 5.94
CA ALA A 101 -9.13 9.06 6.74
C ALA A 101 -7.87 9.95 6.63
N VAL A 102 -6.68 9.34 6.70
CA VAL A 102 -5.40 10.03 6.55
C VAL A 102 -5.24 10.58 5.13
N GLN A 103 -5.57 9.81 4.09
CA GLN A 103 -5.54 10.25 2.70
C GLN A 103 -6.40 11.51 2.50
N LYS A 104 -7.64 11.51 2.99
CA LYS A 104 -8.53 12.68 2.94
C LYS A 104 -7.91 13.88 3.63
N SER A 105 -7.34 13.69 4.82
CA SER A 105 -6.64 14.77 5.55
C SER A 105 -5.45 15.33 4.77
N LEU A 106 -4.63 14.47 4.15
CA LEU A 106 -3.50 14.88 3.33
C LEU A 106 -3.94 15.68 2.09
N LEU A 107 -4.99 15.24 1.41
CA LEU A 107 -5.56 15.96 0.26
C LEU A 107 -6.09 17.33 0.66
N SER A 108 -6.87 17.42 1.74
CA SER A 108 -7.39 18.70 2.24
C SER A 108 -6.27 19.67 2.58
N LYS A 109 -5.18 19.20 3.20
CA LYS A 109 -4.01 20.03 3.53
C LYS A 109 -3.25 20.48 2.29
N ALA A 110 -3.06 19.60 1.30
CA ALA A 110 -2.39 19.92 0.05
C ALA A 110 -3.17 20.97 -0.75
N PHE A 111 -4.49 20.81 -0.82
CA PHE A 111 -5.39 21.78 -1.46
C PHE A 111 -5.35 23.15 -0.77
N ASN A 112 -5.43 23.17 0.56
CA ASN A 112 -5.36 24.42 1.32
C ASN A 112 -4.01 25.15 1.13
N ARG A 113 -2.91 24.39 1.01
CA ARG A 113 -1.58 24.95 0.72
C ARG A 113 -1.52 25.62 -0.65
N GLN A 114 -2.18 25.06 -1.67
CA GLN A 114 -2.23 25.65 -3.01
C GLN A 114 -3.05 26.95 -3.03
N MET A 115 -4.18 27.01 -2.32
CA MET A 115 -5.01 28.23 -2.24
C MET A 115 -4.39 29.35 -1.40
N SER A 116 -3.52 29.00 -0.45
CA SER A 116 -2.82 29.97 0.41
C SER A 116 -1.46 30.42 -0.16
N ALA A 117 -1.05 29.91 -1.33
CA ALA A 117 0.19 30.33 -1.98
C ALA A 117 -0.01 31.71 -2.63
N PRO A 118 0.73 32.75 -2.24
CA PRO A 118 0.66 34.05 -2.90
C PRO A 118 1.02 33.90 -4.39
N PRO A 119 0.40 34.69 -5.30
CA PRO A 119 0.76 34.66 -6.71
C PRO A 119 2.26 34.95 -6.83
N GLN A 120 3.01 33.99 -7.38
CA GLN A 120 4.43 34.13 -7.62
C GLN A 120 4.62 35.35 -8.53
N PRO A 121 5.50 36.32 -8.18
CA PRO A 121 5.80 37.42 -9.09
C PRO A 121 6.44 36.82 -10.35
N SER A 122 5.82 37.08 -11.49
CA SER A 122 6.34 36.76 -12.82
C SER A 122 7.82 37.12 -12.86
N THR A 123 8.68 36.13 -13.04
CA THR A 123 10.10 36.37 -13.32
C THR A 123 10.19 37.12 -14.64
N GLU A 124 10.27 38.44 -14.54
CA GLU A 124 10.59 39.36 -15.62
C GLU A 124 12.00 39.03 -16.09
N VAL A 125 12.10 38.27 -17.18
CA VAL A 125 13.35 38.04 -17.90
C VAL A 125 13.69 39.38 -18.57
N LYS A 126 14.52 40.16 -17.89
CA LYS A 126 15.10 41.39 -18.43
C LYS A 126 16.15 41.01 -19.48
N GLY A 127 15.91 41.43 -20.72
CA GLY A 127 16.85 41.29 -21.85
C GLY A 127 18.04 42.23 -21.77
#